data_AF-A0A8T1AHE4-F1
#
_entry.id   AF-A0A8T1AHE4-F1
#
_cell.length_a   1.000
_cell.length_b   1.000
_cell.length_c   1.000
_cell.angle_alpha   90.00
_cell.angle_beta   90.00
_cell.angle_gamma   90.00
#
_symmetry.space_group_name_H-M   'P 1'
#
loop_
_entity.id
_entity.type
_entity.pdbx_description
1 polymer ?
#
loop_
_entity_poly.entity_id
_entity_poly.type
_entity_poly.pdbx_seq_one_letter_code
_entity_poly.pdbx_strand_id
1 'polypeptide(L)'
;MPYQLRQLFATIIVYSQVIEVGALWERFYDDLSLDFGYKYRSLERNAKEEMVKFHTLKRLNDLLLANGSAVAHFEDLPQLREYPHLVLDLLLQNNLIRREMEGYNHDVLQETVDQEYLLNEEQRSVYSMIINAVDNPTPGKTLFFVDGPGGYG
;
A
#
# COMPACT_ATOMS: atom_id res chain seq x y z
N MET A 1 -2.76 -24.56 11.99
CA MET A 1 -2.23 -23.34 12.60
C MET A 1 -1.53 -22.47 11.54
N PRO A 2 -2.25 -21.86 10.57
CA PRO A 2 -1.61 -21.18 9.42
C PRO A 2 -0.89 -19.87 9.79
N TYR A 3 -1.37 -19.17 10.81
CA TYR A 3 -0.74 -17.93 11.28
C TYR A 3 0.70 -18.16 11.78
N GLN A 4 0.90 -19.17 12.64
CA GLN A 4 2.21 -19.51 13.19
C GLN A 4 3.18 -19.96 12.10
N LEU A 5 2.70 -20.66 11.07
CA LEU A 5 3.50 -21.03 9.90
C LEU A 5 3.94 -19.81 9.10
N ARG A 6 3.05 -18.84 8.85
CA ARG A 6 3.42 -17.57 8.21
C ARG A 6 4.42 -16.77 9.06
N GLN A 7 4.30 -16.79 10.38
CA GLN A 7 5.27 -16.14 11.27
C GLN A 7 6.64 -16.81 11.21
N LEU A 8 6.69 -18.14 11.23
CA LEU A 8 7.93 -18.89 11.07
C LEU A 8 8.56 -18.63 9.69
N PHE A 9 7.75 -18.67 8.63
CA PHE A 9 8.18 -18.36 7.27
C PHE A 9 8.82 -16.97 7.19
N ALA A 10 8.13 -15.94 7.68
CA ALA A 10 8.63 -14.57 7.73
C ALA A 10 9.97 -14.47 8.49
N THR A 11 10.08 -15.15 9.62
CA THR A 11 11.32 -15.19 10.42
C THR A 11 12.47 -15.82 9.63
N ILE A 12 12.23 -16.95 8.96
CA ILE A 12 13.25 -17.66 8.17
C ILE A 12 13.76 -16.77 7.03
N ILE A 13 12.86 -16.16 6.25
CA ILE A 13 13.27 -15.37 5.07
C ILE A 13 13.95 -14.05 5.45
N VAL A 14 13.69 -13.51 6.65
CA VAL A 14 14.37 -12.31 7.16
C VAL A 14 15.74 -12.64 7.73
N TYR A 15 15.90 -13.73 8.49
CA TYR A 15 17.10 -13.96 9.31
C TYR A 15 18.03 -15.06 8.82
N SER A 16 17.62 -15.91 7.86
CA SER A 16 18.35 -17.15 7.52
C SER A 16 19.01 -17.16 6.13
N GLN A 17 19.22 -16.00 5.49
CA GLN A 17 19.86 -15.87 4.15
C GLN A 17 19.35 -16.93 3.15
N VAL A 18 18.03 -17.02 2.98
CA VAL A 18 17.41 -17.99 2.08
C VAL A 18 17.73 -17.61 0.64
N ILE A 19 18.35 -18.52 -0.10
CA ILE A 19 18.77 -18.29 -1.50
C ILE A 19 17.56 -18.33 -2.46
N GLU A 20 16.59 -19.21 -2.22
CA GLU A 20 15.44 -19.41 -3.11
C GLU A 20 14.11 -19.23 -2.36
N VAL A 21 13.75 -17.96 -2.10
CA VAL A 21 12.53 -17.64 -1.33
C VAL A 21 11.26 -18.04 -2.08
N GLY A 22 11.25 -17.91 -3.41
CA GLY A 22 10.11 -18.33 -4.26
C GLY A 22 9.84 -19.83 -4.17
N ALA A 23 10.89 -20.67 -4.24
CA ALA A 23 10.74 -22.13 -4.11
C ALA A 23 10.21 -22.54 -2.74
N LEU A 24 10.65 -21.85 -1.67
CA LEU A 24 10.14 -22.07 -0.32
C LEU A 24 8.66 -21.68 -0.20
N TRP A 25 8.26 -20.56 -0.80
CA TRP A 25 6.87 -20.11 -0.86
C TRP A 25 5.98 -21.14 -1.56
N GLU A 26 6.33 -21.55 -2.78
CA GLU A 26 5.53 -22.52 -3.54
C GLU A 26 5.41 -23.86 -2.80
N ARG A 27 6.48 -24.32 -2.16
CA ARG A 27 6.49 -25.56 -1.38
C ARG A 27 5.51 -25.56 -0.21
N PHE A 28 5.35 -24.42 0.47
CA PHE A 28 4.55 -24.31 1.69
C PHE A 28 3.26 -23.50 1.50
N TYR A 29 2.94 -23.06 0.29
CA TYR A 29 1.83 -22.16 0.01
C TYR A 29 0.48 -22.70 0.51
N ASP A 30 0.21 -23.98 0.29
CA ASP A 30 -1.04 -24.61 0.73
C ASP A 30 -1.20 -24.55 2.25
N ASP A 31 -0.12 -24.79 2.99
CA ASP A 31 -0.12 -24.71 4.46
C ASP A 31 -0.25 -23.27 4.97
N LEU A 32 0.43 -22.33 4.29
CA LEU A 32 0.42 -20.91 4.62
C LEU A 32 -0.96 -20.27 4.34
N SER A 33 -1.71 -20.79 3.38
CA SER A 33 -2.96 -20.21 2.88
C SER A 33 -4.23 -20.94 3.36
N LEU A 34 -4.06 -22.06 4.08
CA LEU A 34 -5.13 -22.98 4.46
C LEU A 34 -6.36 -22.29 5.09
N ASP A 35 -6.16 -21.36 6.03
CA ASP A 35 -7.26 -20.62 6.68
C ASP A 35 -8.03 -19.73 5.71
N PHE A 36 -7.34 -19.07 4.78
CA PHE A 36 -7.99 -18.29 3.75
C PHE A 36 -8.72 -19.17 2.73
N GLY A 37 -8.17 -20.35 2.41
CA GLY A 37 -8.83 -21.36 1.58
C GLY A 37 -10.19 -21.77 2.15
N TYR A 38 -10.29 -21.92 3.47
CA TYR A 38 -11.57 -22.17 4.17
C TYR A 38 -12.46 -20.92 4.20
N LYS A 39 -11.90 -19.75 4.49
CA LYS A 39 -12.65 -18.48 4.59
C LYS A 39 -13.36 -18.13 3.29
N TYR A 40 -12.72 -18.34 2.14
CA TYR A 40 -13.23 -17.95 0.83
C TYR A 40 -13.81 -19.13 0.02
N ARG A 41 -14.13 -20.25 0.68
CA ARG A 41 -14.58 -21.48 0.03
C ARG A 41 -15.87 -21.37 -0.82
N SER A 42 -16.69 -20.36 -0.55
CA SER A 42 -17.96 -20.12 -1.23
C SER A 42 -17.85 -19.26 -2.49
N LEU A 43 -16.68 -18.68 -2.75
CA LEU A 43 -16.43 -17.90 -3.96
C LEU A 43 -16.26 -18.82 -5.18
N GLU A 44 -16.49 -18.26 -6.35
CA GLU A 44 -16.11 -18.90 -7.61
C GLU A 44 -14.61 -19.22 -7.62
N ARG A 45 -14.20 -20.28 -8.32
CA ARG A 45 -12.82 -20.79 -8.31
C ARG A 45 -11.77 -19.71 -8.53
N ASN A 46 -11.91 -18.89 -9.58
CA ASN A 46 -10.90 -17.87 -9.92
C ASN A 46 -10.82 -16.79 -8.84
N ALA A 47 -11.98 -16.25 -8.42
CA ALA A 47 -12.05 -15.26 -7.34
C ALA A 47 -11.52 -15.81 -6.01
N LYS A 48 -11.77 -17.09 -5.73
CA LYS A 48 -11.22 -17.77 -4.56
C LYS A 48 -9.70 -17.85 -4.62
N GLU A 49 -9.13 -18.34 -5.72
CA GLU A 49 -7.69 -18.48 -5.89
C GLU A 49 -6.98 -17.12 -5.72
N GLU A 50 -7.55 -16.06 -6.31
CA GLU A 50 -7.06 -14.69 -6.19
C GLU A 50 -7.12 -14.17 -4.74
N MET A 51 -8.29 -14.27 -4.08
CA MET A 51 -8.48 -13.82 -2.70
C MET A 51 -7.59 -14.56 -1.71
N VAL A 52 -7.42 -15.87 -1.90
CA VAL A 52 -6.55 -16.69 -1.05
C VAL A 52 -5.10 -16.26 -1.20
N LYS A 53 -4.61 -16.09 -2.44
CA LYS A 53 -3.23 -15.68 -2.69
C LYS A 53 -2.96 -14.28 -2.15
N PHE A 54 -3.84 -13.32 -2.45
CA PHE A 54 -3.73 -11.95 -1.96
C PHE A 54 -3.70 -11.87 -0.44
N HIS A 55 -4.64 -12.50 0.27
CA HIS A 55 -4.68 -12.41 1.73
C HIS A 55 -3.54 -13.16 2.41
N THR A 56 -3.07 -14.27 1.84
CA THR A 56 -1.87 -14.98 2.33
C THR A 56 -0.65 -14.08 2.22
N LEU A 57 -0.45 -13.47 1.05
CA LEU A 57 0.66 -12.57 0.79
C LEU A 57 0.59 -11.30 1.64
N LYS A 58 -0.59 -10.70 1.78
CA LYS A 58 -0.82 -9.54 2.63
C LYS A 58 -0.48 -9.84 4.08
N ARG A 59 -0.93 -10.99 4.59
CA ARG A 59 -0.64 -11.39 5.97
C ARG A 59 0.85 -11.66 6.19
N LEU A 60 1.54 -12.22 5.18
CA LEU A 60 2.98 -12.35 5.21
C LEU A 60 3.66 -10.97 5.23
N ASN A 61 3.22 -10.04 4.38
CA ASN A 61 3.75 -8.68 4.35
C ASN A 61 3.59 -7.94 5.68
N ASP A 62 2.44 -8.08 6.36
CA ASP A 62 2.25 -7.52 7.71
C ASP A 62 3.33 -8.01 8.70
N LEU A 63 3.65 -9.31 8.64
CA LEU A 63 4.66 -9.93 9.50
C LEU A 63 6.07 -9.48 9.13
N LEU A 64 6.37 -9.30 7.83
CA LEU A 64 7.66 -8.79 7.37
C LEU A 64 7.87 -7.34 7.77
N LEU A 65 6.84 -6.49 7.64
CA LEU A 65 6.87 -5.09 8.06
C LEU A 65 7.16 -4.96 9.55
N ALA A 66 6.56 -5.82 10.38
CA ALA A 66 6.86 -5.88 11.81
C ALA A 66 8.32 -6.28 12.13
N ASN A 67 9.04 -6.87 11.17
CA ASN A 67 10.46 -7.23 11.25
C ASN A 67 11.37 -6.30 10.42
N GLY A 68 10.88 -5.11 10.01
CA GLY A 68 11.67 -4.14 9.26
C GLY A 68 11.97 -4.52 7.80
N SER A 69 11.21 -5.46 7.24
CA SER A 69 11.30 -5.88 5.83
C SER A 69 9.94 -5.75 5.13
N ALA A 70 9.84 -6.18 3.89
CA ALA A 70 8.60 -6.16 3.11
C ALA A 70 8.65 -7.25 2.03
N VAL A 71 7.48 -7.71 1.57
CA VAL A 71 7.39 -8.61 0.40
C VAL A 71 8.10 -8.02 -0.81
N ALA A 72 8.05 -6.69 -0.96
CA ALA A 72 8.71 -5.95 -2.04
C ALA A 72 10.24 -6.13 -2.09
N HIS A 73 10.88 -6.59 -1.02
CA HIS A 73 12.32 -6.89 -1.01
C HIS A 73 12.67 -8.28 -1.56
N PHE A 74 11.68 -9.12 -1.84
CA PHE A 74 11.86 -10.49 -2.32
C PHE A 74 11.25 -10.61 -3.72
N GLU A 75 12.06 -10.43 -4.76
CA GLU A 75 11.59 -10.41 -6.16
C GLU A 75 10.93 -11.74 -6.60
N ASP A 76 11.36 -12.86 -6.01
CA ASP A 76 10.84 -14.20 -6.31
C ASP A 76 9.46 -14.48 -5.69
N LEU A 77 8.96 -13.58 -4.84
CA LEU A 77 7.61 -13.70 -4.29
C LEU A 77 6.60 -12.97 -5.18
N PRO A 78 5.33 -13.46 -5.23
CA PRO A 78 4.23 -12.66 -5.76
C PRO A 78 4.17 -11.30 -5.06
N GLN A 79 3.82 -10.24 -5.80
CA GLN A 79 3.82 -8.88 -5.28
C GLN A 79 2.41 -8.36 -5.06
N LEU A 80 2.20 -7.59 -3.97
CA LEU A 80 0.89 -6.99 -3.68
C LEU A 80 0.42 -6.04 -4.80
N ARG A 81 1.35 -5.41 -5.53
CA ARG A 81 1.07 -4.54 -6.68
C ARG A 81 0.42 -5.28 -7.86
N GLU A 82 0.48 -6.61 -7.90
CA GLU A 82 -0.22 -7.43 -8.89
C GLU A 82 -1.73 -7.47 -8.65
N TYR A 83 -2.21 -7.03 -7.48
CA TYR A 83 -3.62 -7.04 -7.07
C TYR A 83 -4.13 -5.63 -6.74
N PRO A 84 -4.06 -4.66 -7.67
CA PRO A 84 -4.33 -3.25 -7.38
C PRO A 84 -5.74 -2.99 -6.86
N HIS A 85 -6.74 -3.72 -7.37
CA HIS A 85 -8.13 -3.57 -6.94
C HIS A 85 -8.33 -4.09 -5.49
N LEU A 86 -7.74 -5.22 -5.12
CA LEU A 86 -7.82 -5.75 -3.75
C LEU A 86 -7.04 -4.89 -2.75
N VAL A 87 -5.91 -4.32 -3.17
CA VAL A 87 -5.18 -3.32 -2.36
C VAL A 87 -6.07 -2.10 -2.13
N LEU A 88 -6.70 -1.58 -3.18
CA LEU A 88 -7.62 -0.44 -3.06
C LEU A 88 -8.79 -0.76 -2.14
N ASP A 89 -9.47 -1.88 -2.34
CA ASP A 89 -10.58 -2.33 -1.48
C ASP A 89 -10.18 -2.40 -0.01
N LEU A 90 -8.98 -2.90 0.27
CA LEU A 90 -8.45 -2.98 1.62
C LEU A 90 -8.14 -1.59 2.21
N LEU A 91 -7.58 -0.67 1.41
CA LEU A 91 -7.30 0.70 1.83
C LEU A 91 -8.61 1.46 2.14
N LEU A 92 -9.65 1.27 1.34
CA LEU A 92 -10.96 1.89 1.53
C LEU A 92 -11.73 1.35 2.76
N GLN A 93 -11.30 0.24 3.36
CA GLN A 93 -11.80 -0.18 4.68
C GLN A 93 -11.34 0.75 5.80
N ASN A 94 -10.23 1.48 5.61
CA ASN A 94 -9.79 2.50 6.54
C ASN A 94 -10.64 3.76 6.35
N ASN A 95 -11.43 4.12 7.37
CA ASN A 95 -12.34 5.27 7.32
C ASN A 95 -11.61 6.60 7.02
N LEU A 96 -10.36 6.76 7.47
CA LEU A 96 -9.58 7.97 7.18
C LEU A 96 -9.18 7.99 5.71
N ILE A 97 -8.60 6.91 5.20
CA ILE A 97 -8.19 6.83 3.79
C ILE A 97 -9.39 6.98 2.87
N ARG A 98 -10.51 6.29 3.16
CA ARG A 98 -11.74 6.43 2.38
C ARG A 98 -12.25 7.87 2.36
N ARG A 99 -12.23 8.57 3.50
CA ARG A 99 -12.63 9.98 3.56
C ARG A 99 -11.72 10.86 2.69
N GLU A 100 -10.41 10.63 2.73
CA GLU A 100 -9.46 11.39 1.92
C GLU A 100 -9.60 11.07 0.42
N MET A 101 -9.98 9.85 0.05
CA MET A 101 -10.10 9.45 -1.36
C MET A 101 -11.47 9.78 -1.97
N GLU A 102 -12.56 9.68 -1.21
CA GLU A 102 -13.94 9.76 -1.72
C GLU A 102 -14.74 10.91 -1.10
N GLY A 103 -14.23 11.55 -0.04
CA GLY A 103 -14.98 12.53 0.75
C GLY A 103 -14.89 13.97 0.24
N TYR A 104 -14.07 14.23 -0.78
CA TYR A 104 -13.92 15.57 -1.34
C TYR A 104 -14.92 15.83 -2.46
N ASN A 105 -15.55 17.01 -2.42
CA ASN A 105 -16.27 17.51 -3.57
C ASN A 105 -15.28 18.15 -4.54
N HIS A 106 -15.04 17.48 -5.67
CA HIS A 106 -14.11 17.95 -6.69
C HIS A 106 -14.47 19.32 -7.27
N ASP A 107 -15.76 19.67 -7.33
CA ASP A 107 -16.19 20.99 -7.82
C ASP A 107 -15.72 22.11 -6.86
N VAL A 108 -15.81 21.87 -5.55
CA VAL A 108 -15.36 22.81 -4.51
C VAL A 108 -13.83 22.92 -4.50
N LEU A 109 -13.13 21.79 -4.69
CA LEU A 109 -11.68 21.81 -4.83
C LEU A 109 -11.24 22.57 -6.08
N GLN A 110 -11.96 22.41 -7.19
CA GLN A 110 -11.68 23.13 -8.43
C GLN A 110 -11.85 24.65 -8.26
N GLU A 111 -12.89 25.10 -7.56
CA GLU A 111 -13.08 26.52 -7.24
C GLU A 111 -11.87 27.09 -6.45
N THR A 112 -11.27 26.28 -5.58
CA THR A 112 -10.05 26.67 -4.84
C THR A 112 -8.84 26.79 -5.76
N VAL A 113 -8.69 25.86 -6.71
CA VAL A 113 -7.63 25.92 -7.75
C VAL A 113 -7.81 27.14 -8.64
N ASP A 114 -9.04 27.48 -9.01
CA ASP A 114 -9.34 28.64 -9.86
C ASP A 114 -8.97 29.97 -9.19
N GLN A 115 -8.79 30.00 -7.87
CA GLN A 115 -8.31 31.15 -7.10
C GLN A 115 -6.79 31.28 -7.07
N GLU A 116 -6.03 30.44 -7.78
CA GLU A 116 -4.55 30.50 -7.83
C GLU A 116 -4.02 31.91 -8.19
N TYR A 117 -4.76 32.70 -8.98
CA TYR A 117 -4.37 34.07 -9.33
C TYR A 117 -4.29 35.02 -8.12
N LEU A 118 -4.93 34.69 -6.99
CA LEU A 118 -4.90 35.49 -5.75
C LEU A 118 -3.64 35.27 -4.91
N LEU A 119 -2.85 34.23 -5.21
CA LEU A 119 -1.61 33.94 -4.49
C LEU A 119 -0.59 35.06 -4.70
N ASN A 120 0.06 35.47 -3.60
CA ASN A 120 1.23 36.34 -3.68
C ASN A 120 2.44 35.61 -4.28
N GLU A 121 3.52 36.33 -4.56
CA GLU A 121 4.70 35.78 -5.24
C GLU A 121 5.33 34.60 -4.49
N GLU A 122 5.44 34.69 -3.16
CA GLU A 122 6.03 33.63 -2.33
C GLU A 122 5.13 32.38 -2.27
N GLN A 123 3.83 32.58 -2.04
CA GLN A 123 2.84 31.50 -2.02
C GLN A 123 2.75 30.79 -3.38
N ARG A 124 2.76 31.55 -4.49
CA ARG A 124 2.77 31.01 -5.84
C ARG A 124 4.03 30.18 -6.09
N SER A 125 5.18 30.64 -5.65
CA SER A 125 6.44 29.90 -5.77
C SER A 125 6.36 28.52 -5.10
N VAL A 126 5.86 28.47 -3.85
CA VAL A 126 5.68 27.21 -3.11
C VAL A 126 4.63 26.32 -3.77
N TYR A 127 3.48 26.88 -4.15
CA TYR A 127 2.41 26.16 -4.84
C TYR A 127 2.91 25.49 -6.13
N SER A 128 3.56 26.24 -7.03
CA SER A 128 4.11 25.71 -8.28
C SER A 128 5.16 24.62 -8.04
N MET A 129 5.98 24.75 -6.99
CA MET A 129 6.94 23.71 -6.62
C MET A 129 6.23 22.41 -6.23
N ILE A 130 5.16 22.48 -5.42
CA ILE A 130 4.40 21.31 -4.98
C ILE A 130 3.67 20.67 -6.16
N ILE A 131 2.93 21.44 -6.95
CA ILE A 131 2.21 20.93 -8.14
C ILE A 131 3.18 20.26 -9.11
N ASN A 132 4.32 20.89 -9.40
CA ASN A 132 5.32 20.29 -10.26
C ASN A 132 5.87 18.96 -9.71
N ALA A 133 6.02 18.81 -8.40
CA ALA A 133 6.47 17.56 -7.80
C ALA A 133 5.40 16.45 -7.85
N VAL A 134 4.12 16.82 -7.85
CA VAL A 134 3.00 15.89 -8.05
C VAL A 134 2.95 15.44 -9.53
N ASP A 135 3.04 16.38 -10.46
CA ASP A 135 2.97 16.09 -11.90
C ASP A 135 4.23 15.39 -12.41
N ASN A 136 5.39 15.66 -11.80
CA ASN A 136 6.69 15.09 -12.17
C ASN A 136 7.34 14.38 -10.96
N PRO A 137 6.78 13.22 -10.53
CA PRO A 137 7.21 12.54 -9.32
C PRO A 137 8.66 12.09 -9.42
N THR A 138 9.50 12.63 -8.53
CA THR A 138 10.91 12.24 -8.41
C THR A 138 11.14 11.60 -7.03
N PRO A 139 11.74 10.39 -6.95
CA PRO A 139 12.03 9.75 -5.66
C PRO A 139 12.78 10.68 -4.72
N GLY A 140 12.27 10.86 -3.50
CA GLY A 140 12.88 11.71 -2.46
C GLY A 140 12.60 13.22 -2.56
N LYS A 141 11.84 13.69 -3.56
CA LYS A 141 11.47 15.12 -3.72
C LYS A 141 9.97 15.39 -3.56
N THR A 142 9.31 14.64 -2.67
CA THR A 142 7.87 14.76 -2.42
C THR A 142 7.54 15.19 -0.98
N LEU A 143 8.56 15.38 -0.14
CA LEU A 143 8.41 15.86 1.23
C LEU A 143 8.67 17.35 1.29
N PHE A 144 7.68 18.11 1.76
CA PHE A 144 7.76 19.56 1.91
C PHE A 144 7.47 19.95 3.36
N PHE A 145 8.19 20.96 3.87
CA PHE A 145 7.87 21.63 5.11
C PHE A 145 7.37 23.02 4.77
N VAL A 146 6.13 23.32 5.14
CA VAL A 146 5.51 24.63 4.92
C VAL A 146 5.43 25.31 6.28
N ASP A 147 6.15 26.41 6.44
CA ASP A 147 6.11 27.25 7.63
C ASP A 147 5.25 28.48 7.33
N GLY A 148 4.16 28.63 8.08
CA GLY A 148 3.23 29.73 7.95
C GLY A 148 3.33 30.67 9.15
N PRO A 149 3.38 32.01 8.98
CA PRO A 149 3.22 32.92 10.10
C PRO A 149 1.86 32.64 10.78
N GLY A 150 1.84 32.54 12.10
CA GLY A 150 0.71 32.01 12.90
C GLY A 150 -0.63 32.78 12.87
N GLY A 151 -0.94 33.51 11.81
CA GLY A 151 -2.21 34.20 11.61
C GLY A 151 -2.69 34.08 10.16
N TYR A 152 -3.78 33.33 9.99
CA TYR A 152 -4.59 33.12 8.79
C TYR A 152 -3.98 32.27 7.66
N GLY A 153 -3.90 30.96 7.93
CA GLY A 153 -4.14 29.90 6.93
C GLY A 153 -3.12 29.78 5.82
#